data_AF-A0A7W7G8B4-F1
#
_entry.id   AF-A0A7W7G8B4-F1
#
_cell.length_a   1.000
_cell.length_b   1.000
_cell.length_c   1.000
_cell.angle_alpha   90.00
_cell.angle_beta   90.00
_cell.angle_gamma   90.00
#
_symmetry.space_group_name_H-M   'P 1'
#
loop_
_entity.id
_entity.type
_entity.pdbx_description
1 polymer ?
#
loop_
_entity_poly.entity_id
_entity_poly.type
_entity_poly.pdbx_seq_one_letter_code
_entity_poly.pdbx_strand_id
1 'polypeptide(L)'
;MSAELVDFLKARLDEDEQTALDWQRHKQALTEQYTADPKRQHVRPFRTRVTDAQVAEYAHASRFDPARVLREVEAKRRILALHKECDARCYIVQVLAVPYDDHPDYRAEWRP
;
A
#
# COMPACT_ATOMS: atom_id res chain seq x y z
N MET A 1 -21.71 -14.39 -4.78
CA MET A 1 -20.24 -14.49 -4.89
C MET A 1 -19.61 -13.12 -5.14
N SER A 2 -19.95 -12.41 -6.23
CA SER A 2 -19.33 -11.12 -6.55
C SER A 2 -19.54 -10.03 -5.49
N ALA A 3 -20.73 -9.93 -4.88
CA ALA A 3 -21.00 -8.90 -3.86
C ALA A 3 -20.10 -9.05 -2.61
N GLU A 4 -20.02 -10.25 -2.04
CA GLU A 4 -19.14 -10.56 -0.89
C GLU A 4 -17.66 -10.27 -1.19
N LEU A 5 -17.18 -10.66 -2.37
CA LEU A 5 -15.80 -10.40 -2.78
C LEU A 5 -15.54 -8.90 -3.01
N VAL A 6 -16.52 -8.18 -3.55
CA VAL A 6 -16.43 -6.72 -3.70
C VAL A 6 -16.37 -6.03 -2.34
N ASP A 7 -17.16 -6.48 -1.36
CA ASP A 7 -17.13 -5.90 -0.02
C ASP A 7 -15.84 -6.24 0.74
N PHE A 8 -15.33 -7.46 0.59
CA PHE A 8 -13.98 -7.82 1.04
C PHE A 8 -12.92 -6.89 0.44
N LEU A 9 -12.95 -6.68 -0.88
CA LEU A 9 -11.99 -5.79 -1.54
C LEU A 9 -12.08 -4.34 -1.06
N LYS A 10 -13.28 -3.80 -0.85
CA LYS A 10 -13.41 -2.45 -0.29
C LYS A 10 -12.76 -2.35 1.08
N ALA A 11 -13.02 -3.32 1.96
CA ALA A 11 -12.42 -3.35 3.30
C ALA A 11 -10.89 -3.39 3.23
N ARG A 12 -10.31 -4.23 2.38
CA ARG A 12 -8.84 -4.31 2.21
C ARG A 12 -8.24 -3.03 1.61
N LEU A 13 -8.94 -2.40 0.68
CA LEU A 13 -8.51 -1.11 0.11
C LEU A 13 -8.57 0.02 1.13
N ASP A 14 -9.55 0.01 2.04
CA ASP A 14 -9.65 0.97 3.13
C ASP A 14 -8.51 0.78 4.16
N GLU A 15 -8.13 -0.47 4.45
CA GLU A 15 -6.97 -0.79 5.29
C GLU A 15 -5.64 -0.36 4.68
N ASP A 16 -5.45 -0.62 3.38
CA ASP A 16 -4.27 -0.18 2.63
C ASP A 16 -4.16 1.36 2.62
N GLU A 17 -5.28 2.05 2.41
CA GLU A 17 -5.36 3.52 2.46
C GLU A 17 -5.00 4.04 3.85
N GLN A 18 -5.60 3.49 4.90
CA GLN A 18 -5.35 3.91 6.28
C GLN A 18 -3.88 3.71 6.65
N THR A 19 -3.31 2.55 6.32
CA THR A 19 -1.89 2.25 6.56
C THR A 19 -0.97 3.22 5.82
N ALA A 20 -1.28 3.55 4.57
CA ALA A 20 -0.51 4.52 3.80
C ALA A 20 -0.62 5.95 4.38
N LEU A 21 -1.81 6.36 4.82
CA LEU A 21 -2.02 7.67 5.46
C LEU A 21 -1.27 7.78 6.79
N ASP A 22 -1.31 6.75 7.63
CA ASP A 22 -0.59 6.73 8.90
C ASP A 22 0.92 6.81 8.69
N TRP A 23 1.43 6.07 7.71
CA TRP A 23 2.83 6.17 7.33
C TRP A 23 3.19 7.54 6.76
N GLN A 24 2.34 8.16 5.93
CA GLN A 24 2.58 9.50 5.40
C GLN A 24 2.66 10.55 6.51
N ARG A 25 1.75 10.48 7.50
CA ARG A 25 1.76 11.36 8.67
C ARG A 25 3.04 11.16 9.49
N HIS A 26 3.43 9.91 9.73
CA HIS A 26 4.65 9.59 10.46
C HIS A 26 5.90 10.11 9.73
N LYS A 27 5.98 9.90 8.41
CA LYS A 27 7.06 10.40 7.55
C LYS A 27 7.15 11.94 7.60
N GLN A 28 6.01 12.63 7.56
CA GLN A 28 5.98 14.08 7.67
C GLN A 28 6.49 14.55 9.05
N ALA A 29 5.99 13.95 10.13
CA ALA A 29 6.43 14.29 11.50
C ALA A 29 7.93 14.06 11.69
N LEU A 30 8.48 12.94 11.18
CA LEU A 30 9.92 12.67 11.21
C LEU A 30 10.71 13.70 10.40
N THR A 31 10.19 14.12 9.25
CA THR A 31 10.85 15.13 8.39
C THR A 31 10.89 16.47 9.09
N GLU A 32 9.78 16.92 9.69
CA GLU A 32 9.68 18.15 10.47
C GLU A 32 10.58 18.12 11.70
N GLN A 33 10.60 17.01 12.44
CA GLN A 33 11.51 16.84 13.57
C GLN A 33 12.97 16.90 13.13
N TYR A 34 13.30 16.32 11.97
CA TYR A 34 14.66 16.30 11.44
C TYR A 34 15.11 17.69 10.97
N THR A 35 14.24 18.45 10.30
CA THR A 35 14.56 19.79 9.79
C THR A 35 14.60 20.85 10.90
N ALA A 36 13.82 20.66 11.97
CA ALA A 36 13.76 21.60 13.10
C ALA A 36 14.89 21.43 14.13
N ASP A 37 15.68 20.34 14.10
CA ASP A 37 16.76 20.10 15.08
C ASP A 37 18.04 20.88 14.72
N PRO A 38 18.37 21.98 15.42
CA PRO A 38 19.55 22.79 15.12
C PRO A 38 20.87 22.05 15.44
N LYS A 39 20.84 20.99 16.26
CA LYS A 39 22.03 20.16 16.55
C LYS A 39 22.36 19.20 15.41
N ARG A 40 21.43 18.99 14.47
CA ARG A 40 21.60 18.11 13.30
C ARG A 40 21.92 18.85 12.00
N GLN A 41 22.05 20.17 11.98
CA GLN A 41 22.67 20.87 10.83
C GLN A 41 24.13 20.47 10.59
N HIS A 42 24.76 19.77 11.54
CA HIS A 42 26.11 19.23 11.45
C HIS A 42 26.12 17.71 11.66
N VAL A 43 25.19 16.96 11.03
CA VAL A 43 25.24 15.48 11.07
C VAL A 43 26.56 15.02 10.48
N ARG A 44 27.46 14.52 11.34
CA ARG A 44 28.63 13.76 10.88
C ARG A 44 28.10 12.50 10.20
N PRO A 45 28.57 12.13 8.99
CA PRO A 45 28.12 10.91 8.34
C PRO A 45 28.30 9.74 9.29
N PHE A 46 27.24 8.94 9.42
CA PHE A 46 27.25 7.71 10.21
C PHE A 46 28.45 6.87 9.75
N ARG A 47 29.39 6.57 10.65
CA ARG A 47 30.61 5.81 10.34
C ARG A 47 30.34 4.31 10.12
N THR A 48 29.12 3.86 10.32
CA THR A 48 28.73 2.46 10.16
C THR A 48 28.47 2.17 8.69
N ARG A 49 29.06 1.08 8.20
CA ARG A 49 28.88 0.61 6.83
C ARG A 49 27.44 0.14 6.65
N VAL A 50 26.73 0.68 5.68
CA VAL A 50 25.40 0.18 5.27
C VAL A 50 25.61 -1.14 4.52
N THR A 51 24.83 -2.16 4.85
CA THR A 51 24.89 -3.46 4.15
C THR A 51 24.08 -3.43 2.87
N ASP A 52 24.40 -4.31 1.91
CA ASP A 52 23.62 -4.44 0.68
C ASP A 52 22.15 -4.78 0.94
N ALA A 53 21.88 -5.56 2.00
CA ALA A 53 20.52 -5.88 2.44
C ALA A 53 19.75 -4.63 2.88
N GLN A 54 20.39 -3.72 3.64
CA GLN A 54 19.77 -2.45 4.05
C GLN A 54 19.50 -1.54 2.85
N VAL A 55 20.41 -1.51 1.86
CA VAL A 55 20.19 -0.75 0.63
C VAL A 55 19.00 -1.32 -0.16
N ALA A 56 18.89 -2.65 -0.27
CA ALA A 56 17.80 -3.31 -0.96
C ALA A 56 16.45 -3.09 -0.25
N GLU A 57 16.41 -3.19 1.08
CA GLU A 57 15.22 -2.90 1.89
C GLU A 57 14.75 -1.46 1.69
N TYR A 58 15.67 -0.49 1.77
CA TYR A 58 15.35 0.93 1.54
C TYR A 58 14.86 1.19 0.11
N ALA A 59 15.46 0.54 -0.89
CA ALA A 59 15.04 0.66 -2.29
C ALA A 59 13.63 0.08 -2.50
N HIS A 60 13.30 -1.03 -1.83
CA HIS A 60 11.95 -1.59 -1.85
C HIS A 60 10.96 -0.62 -1.20
N ALA A 61 11.21 -0.19 0.04
CA ALA A 61 10.34 0.74 0.75
C ALA A 61 10.14 2.07 -0.02
N SER A 62 11.18 2.60 -0.66
CA SER A 62 11.10 3.83 -1.46
C SER A 62 10.19 3.69 -2.68
N ARG A 63 10.15 2.50 -3.29
CA ARG A 63 9.24 2.22 -4.41
C ARG A 63 7.78 2.12 -3.97
N PHE A 64 7.52 1.74 -2.72
CA PHE A 64 6.19 1.65 -2.12
C PHE A 64 5.89 2.86 -1.22
N ASP A 65 6.35 4.04 -1.63
CA ASP A 65 6.02 5.31 -0.96
C ASP A 65 4.49 5.48 -0.79
N PRO A 66 4.01 5.99 0.36
CA PRO A 66 2.58 6.04 0.65
C PRO A 66 1.79 6.85 -0.39
N ALA A 67 2.39 7.88 -0.98
CA ALA A 67 1.71 8.65 -2.03
C ALA A 67 1.46 7.82 -3.31
N ARG A 68 2.28 6.79 -3.57
CA ARG A 68 2.03 5.83 -4.64
C ARG A 68 0.94 4.85 -4.23
N VAL A 69 0.99 4.29 -3.02
CA VAL A 69 -0.03 3.34 -2.53
C VAL A 69 -1.43 3.96 -2.57
N LEU A 70 -1.59 5.21 -2.13
CA LEU A 70 -2.87 5.93 -2.22
C LEU A 70 -3.38 6.06 -3.67
N ARG A 71 -2.48 6.32 -4.62
CA ARG A 71 -2.83 6.36 -6.06
C ARG A 71 -3.26 4.98 -6.58
N GLU A 72 -2.64 3.91 -6.09
CA GLU A 72 -3.02 2.54 -6.45
C GLU A 72 -4.36 2.14 -5.86
N VAL A 73 -4.64 2.49 -4.59
CA VAL A 73 -5.96 2.27 -3.97
C VAL A 73 -7.05 2.98 -4.77
N GLU A 74 -6.84 4.25 -5.10
CA GLU A 74 -7.78 5.02 -5.92
C GLU A 74 -7.98 4.39 -7.31
N ALA A 75 -6.90 3.93 -7.96
CA ALA A 75 -6.99 3.23 -9.23
C ALA A 75 -7.82 1.93 -9.12
N LYS A 76 -7.60 1.13 -8.07
CA LYS A 76 -8.37 -0.11 -7.82
C LYS A 76 -9.84 0.19 -7.52
N ARG A 77 -10.15 1.24 -6.76
CA ARG A 77 -11.54 1.70 -6.53
C ARG A 77 -12.23 2.09 -7.85
N ARG A 78 -11.52 2.75 -8.77
CA ARG A 78 -12.05 3.05 -10.12
C ARG A 78 -12.29 1.80 -10.94
N ILE A 79 -11.37 0.83 -10.91
CA ILE A 79 -11.56 -0.46 -11.60
C ILE A 79 -12.80 -1.18 -11.05
N LEU A 80 -13.01 -1.16 -9.72
CA LEU A 80 -14.23 -1.72 -9.11
C LEU A 80 -15.51 -0.97 -9.52
N ALA A 81 -15.45 0.35 -9.70
CA ALA A 81 -16.58 1.11 -10.20
C ALA A 81 -16.93 0.73 -11.66
N LEU A 82 -15.90 0.62 -12.52
CA LEU A 82 -16.06 0.21 -13.92
C LEU A 82 -16.51 -1.24 -14.06
N HIS A 83 -16.13 -2.13 -13.13
CA HIS A 83 -16.60 -3.52 -13.13
C HIS A 83 -18.13 -3.62 -13.07
N LYS A 84 -18.82 -2.69 -12.40
CA LYS A 84 -20.29 -2.68 -12.35
C LYS A 84 -20.95 -2.59 -13.72
N GLU A 85 -20.21 -2.12 -14.72
CA GLU A 85 -20.66 -1.95 -16.11
C GLU A 85 -20.30 -3.16 -16.99
N CYS A 86 -19.62 -4.17 -16.44
CA CYS A 86 -19.13 -5.33 -17.19
C CYS A 86 -20.12 -6.51 -17.17
N ASP A 87 -19.97 -7.43 -18.14
CA ASP A 87 -20.84 -8.61 -18.24
C ASP A 87 -20.49 -9.72 -17.22
N ALA A 88 -21.31 -10.79 -17.22
CA ALA A 88 -21.22 -11.90 -16.27
C ALA A 88 -19.90 -12.72 -16.33
N ARG A 89 -19.00 -12.47 -17.29
CA ARG A 89 -17.70 -13.16 -17.41
C ARG A 89 -16.52 -12.31 -16.93
N CYS A 90 -16.77 -11.19 -16.27
CA CYS A 90 -15.72 -10.30 -15.82
C CYS A 90 -14.99 -10.86 -14.58
N TYR A 91 -13.76 -11.36 -14.77
CA TYR A 91 -12.92 -11.89 -13.69
C TYR A 91 -12.08 -10.84 -12.96
N ILE A 92 -12.29 -9.54 -13.25
CA ILE A 92 -11.44 -8.46 -12.74
C ILE A 92 -11.44 -8.39 -11.22
N VAL A 93 -12.56 -8.71 -10.58
CA VAL A 93 -12.69 -8.68 -9.12
C VAL A 93 -11.86 -9.79 -8.48
N GLN A 94 -11.85 -11.00 -9.06
CA GLN A 94 -10.99 -12.10 -8.57
C GLN A 94 -9.50 -11.75 -8.72
N VAL A 95 -9.12 -11.16 -9.86
CA VAL A 95 -7.73 -10.72 -10.11
C VAL A 95 -7.30 -9.63 -9.12
N LEU A 96 -8.16 -8.65 -8.84
CA LEU A 96 -7.87 -7.61 -7.85
C LEU A 96 -7.70 -8.15 -6.43
N ALA A 97 -8.28 -9.31 -6.13
CA ALA A 97 -8.23 -9.92 -4.81
C ALA A 97 -6.99 -10.82 -4.58
N VAL A 98 -6.26 -11.17 -5.65
CA VAL A 98 -5.04 -12.01 -5.57
C VAL A 98 -4.02 -11.53 -4.54
N PRO A 99 -3.73 -10.23 -4.38
CA PRO A 99 -2.76 -9.77 -3.39
C PRO A 99 -3.14 -10.03 -1.93
N TYR A 100 -4.38 -10.43 -1.67
CA TYR A 100 -4.90 -10.69 -0.33
C TYR A 100 -5.22 -12.17 -0.10
N ASP A 101 -4.63 -13.08 -0.88
CA ASP A 101 -4.92 -14.53 -0.80
C ASP A 101 -4.36 -15.21 0.47
N ASP A 102 -3.51 -14.50 1.20
CA ASP A 102 -2.97 -14.84 2.52
C ASP A 102 -3.82 -14.27 3.67
N HIS A 103 -4.83 -13.46 3.38
CA HIS A 103 -5.71 -12.87 4.39
C HIS A 103 -6.65 -13.94 4.98
N PRO A 104 -6.86 -14.00 6.32
CA PRO A 104 -7.69 -15.04 6.96
C PRO A 104 -9.15 -15.05 6.48
N ASP A 105 -9.72 -13.89 6.17
CA ASP A 105 -11.08 -13.77 5.61
C ASP A 105 -11.17 -14.10 4.11
N TYR A 106 -10.03 -14.32 3.43
CA TYR A 106 -10.03 -14.67 2.01
C TYR A 106 -10.57 -16.10 1.80
N ARG A 107 -11.57 -16.24 0.93
CA ARG A 107 -12.16 -17.55 0.63
C ARG A 107 -11.53 -18.16 -0.63
N ALA A 108 -11.19 -19.44 -0.57
CA ALA A 108 -10.55 -20.15 -1.70
C ALA A 108 -11.37 -20.11 -3.00
N GLU A 109 -12.70 -20.03 -2.90
CA GLU A 109 -13.63 -19.87 -4.03
C GLU A 109 -13.48 -18.53 -4.79
N TRP A 110 -12.77 -17.55 -4.23
CA TRP A 110 -12.47 -16.27 -4.88
C TRP A 110 -11.22 -16.29 -5.75
N ARG A 111 -10.45 -17.39 -5.73
CA ARG A 111 -9.29 -17.53 -6.62
C ARG A 111 -9.77 -17.58 -8.08
N PRO A 112 -9.08 -16.89 -9.01
CA PRO A 112 -9.40 -16.92 -10.44
C PRO A 112 -9.43 -18.32 -11.03
#